data_AF-R9GY57-F1
#
_entry.id   AF-R9GY57-F1
#
_cell.length_a   1.000
_cell.length_b   1.000
_cell.length_c   1.000
_cell.angle_alpha   90.00
_cell.angle_beta   90.00
_cell.angle_gamma   90.00
#
_symmetry.space_group_name_H-M   'P 1'
#
loop_
_entity.id
_entity.type
_entity.pdbx_description
1 polymer ?
#
loop_
_entity_poly.entity_id
_entity_poly.type
_entity_poly.pdbx_seq_one_letter_code
_entity_poly.pdbx_strand_id
1 'polypeptide(L)'
;MNMEINEATKHGVNVFIFDWYWYDGRPFMETTLNNGFLKADNKDKMKFYLMWANHDVVNTWDTRLNKVEDGNVIWTGKISRNEFEKICKRNIDKYFKLPQYYKIDGKPVFMIYDVPQP
;
A
#
# COMPACT_ATOMS: atom_id res chain seq x y z
N MET A 1 -3.00 1.94 -15.32
CA MET A 1 -1.58 1.53 -15.27
C MET A 1 -1.22 0.53 -16.38
N ASN A 2 -1.78 0.68 -17.59
CA ASN A 2 -1.56 -0.29 -18.66
C ASN A 2 -0.09 -0.33 -19.11
N MET A 3 0.55 0.84 -19.24
CA MET A 3 1.94 0.99 -19.67
C MET A 3 2.90 0.34 -18.67
N GLU A 4 2.73 0.62 -17.38
CA GLU A 4 3.58 0.13 -16.29
C GLU A 4 3.52 -1.40 -16.19
N ILE A 5 2.32 -1.98 -16.28
CA ILE A 5 2.14 -3.43 -16.28
C ILE A 5 2.83 -4.07 -17.50
N ASN A 6 2.65 -3.50 -18.69
CA ASN A 6 3.26 -4.05 -19.90
C ASN A 6 4.78 -3.99 -19.84
N GLU A 7 5.35 -2.90 -19.34
CA GLU A 7 6.80 -2.77 -19.27
C GLU A 7 7.39 -3.71 -18.21
N ALA A 8 6.82 -3.74 -17.01
CA ALA A 8 7.25 -4.66 -15.95
C ALA A 8 7.23 -6.12 -16.40
N THR A 9 6.13 -6.55 -17.03
CA THR A 9 5.96 -7.95 -17.47
C THR A 9 6.92 -8.35 -18.59
N LYS A 10 7.30 -7.43 -19.49
CA LYS A 10 8.34 -7.69 -20.50
C LYS A 10 9.71 -7.98 -19.88
N HIS A 11 10.01 -7.41 -18.72
CA HIS A 11 11.28 -7.60 -18.01
C HIS A 11 11.19 -8.65 -16.89
N GLY A 12 10.14 -9.49 -16.89
CA GLY A 12 10.00 -10.60 -15.95
C GLY A 12 9.48 -10.22 -14.56
N VAL A 13 9.14 -8.95 -14.32
CA VAL A 13 8.47 -8.51 -13.09
C VAL A 13 6.99 -8.88 -13.17
N ASN A 14 6.51 -9.63 -12.18
CA ASN A 14 5.16 -10.20 -12.16
C ASN A 14 4.37 -9.91 -10.87
N VAL A 15 4.95 -9.18 -9.92
CA VAL A 15 4.27 -8.68 -8.72
C VAL A 15 4.64 -7.22 -8.46
N PHE A 16 3.64 -6.37 -8.24
CA PHE A 16 3.83 -5.03 -7.70
C PHE A 16 3.54 -4.98 -6.20
N ILE A 17 4.29 -4.12 -5.51
CA ILE A 17 3.99 -3.72 -4.13
C ILE A 17 3.31 -2.36 -4.20
N PHE A 18 2.17 -2.22 -3.55
CA PHE A 18 1.55 -0.92 -3.34
C PHE A 18 1.75 -0.48 -1.90
N ASP A 19 2.41 0.66 -1.74
CA ASP A 19 2.42 1.37 -0.47
C ASP A 19 0.97 1.69 -0.08
N TRP A 20 0.60 1.24 1.10
CA TRP A 20 -0.73 1.36 1.65
C TRP A 20 -0.67 2.15 2.96
N TYR A 21 -1.49 3.18 3.04
CA TYR A 21 -1.45 4.17 4.10
C TYR A 21 -2.79 4.27 4.82
N TRP A 22 -2.71 4.47 6.14
CA TRP A 22 -3.87 4.72 6.99
C TRP A 22 -3.52 5.75 8.05
N TYR A 23 -4.21 6.90 7.96
CA TYR A 23 -3.99 8.02 8.85
C TYR A 23 -5.35 8.57 9.26
N ASP A 24 -5.49 8.99 10.52
CA ASP A 24 -6.73 9.57 11.07
C ASP A 24 -8.00 8.73 10.83
N GLY A 25 -7.88 7.39 10.88
CA GLY A 25 -9.02 6.50 10.71
C GLY A 25 -9.54 6.39 9.26
N ARG A 26 -8.75 6.82 8.26
CA ARG A 26 -9.14 6.77 6.85
C ARG A 26 -8.01 6.30 5.93
N PRO A 27 -8.34 5.72 4.76
CA PRO A 27 -7.33 5.33 3.78
C PRO A 27 -6.71 6.56 3.11
N PHE A 28 -5.41 6.47 2.80
CA PHE A 28 -4.68 7.48 2.04
C PHE A 28 -4.05 6.89 0.77
N MET A 29 -3.94 7.71 -0.28
CA MET A 29 -3.28 7.40 -1.56
C MET A 29 -3.73 6.10 -2.27
N GLU A 30 -4.92 5.56 -1.96
CA GLU A 30 -5.41 4.33 -2.59
C GLU A 30 -5.87 4.49 -4.06
N THR A 31 -5.91 5.71 -4.59
CA THR A 31 -6.42 5.99 -5.94
C THR A 31 -5.63 5.24 -7.01
N THR A 32 -4.31 5.17 -6.90
CA THR A 32 -3.46 4.48 -7.87
C THR A 32 -3.81 2.99 -7.95
N LEU A 33 -4.01 2.34 -6.80
CA LEU A 33 -4.43 0.94 -6.76
C LEU A 33 -5.87 0.77 -7.28
N ASN A 34 -6.83 1.49 -6.70
CA ASN A 34 -8.27 1.28 -6.94
C ASN A 34 -8.72 1.73 -8.32
N ASN A 35 -8.23 2.87 -8.79
CA ASN A 35 -8.64 3.49 -10.04
C ASN A 35 -7.60 3.35 -11.15
N GLY A 36 -6.35 3.00 -10.82
CA GLY A 36 -5.26 2.84 -11.79
C GLY A 36 -4.95 1.38 -12.13
N PHE A 37 -4.53 0.58 -11.15
CA PHE A 37 -4.14 -0.81 -11.33
C PHE A 37 -5.35 -1.73 -11.54
N LEU A 38 -6.31 -1.71 -10.60
CA LEU A 38 -7.46 -2.63 -10.63
C LEU A 38 -8.42 -2.39 -11.80
N LYS A 39 -8.32 -1.23 -12.45
CA LYS A 39 -9.08 -0.87 -13.66
C LYS A 39 -8.26 -0.95 -14.95
N ALA A 40 -6.99 -1.34 -14.89
CA ALA A 40 -6.19 -1.54 -16.09
C ALA A 40 -6.69 -2.75 -16.88
N ASP A 41 -6.74 -2.64 -18.21
CA ASP A 41 -7.23 -3.70 -19.10
C ASP A 41 -6.34 -4.94 -19.02
N ASN A 42 -5.05 -4.74 -18.76
CA ASN A 42 -4.05 -5.79 -18.66
C ASN A 42 -3.69 -6.20 -17.22
N LYS A 43 -4.49 -5.80 -16.20
CA LYS A 43 -4.25 -6.13 -14.78
C LYS A 43 -4.02 -7.62 -14.52
N ASP A 44 -4.60 -8.49 -15.34
CA ASP A 44 -4.55 -9.94 -15.15
C ASP A 44 -3.15 -10.53 -15.45
N LYS A 45 -2.26 -9.76 -16.09
CA LYS A 45 -0.85 -10.12 -16.30
C LYS A 45 0.04 -9.90 -15.07
N MET A 46 -0.46 -9.25 -14.03
CA MET A 46 0.32 -8.77 -12.88
C MET A 46 -0.39 -9.14 -11.59
N LYS A 47 0.38 -9.58 -10.59
CA LYS A 47 -0.11 -9.69 -9.21
C LYS A 47 0.24 -8.44 -8.42
N PHE A 48 -0.41 -8.26 -7.29
CA PHE A 48 -0.04 -7.21 -6.36
C PHE A 48 -0.25 -7.61 -4.91
N TYR A 49 0.47 -6.98 -3.99
CA TYR A 49 0.13 -7.01 -2.57
C TYR A 49 0.32 -5.64 -1.93
N LEU A 50 -0.15 -5.52 -0.69
CA LEU A 50 -0.05 -4.28 0.07
C LEU A 50 1.16 -4.33 1.01
N MET A 51 1.86 -3.21 1.09
CA MET A 51 2.82 -2.93 2.14
C MET A 51 2.27 -1.79 2.99
N TRP A 52 2.01 -2.04 4.27
CA TRP A 52 1.58 -1.00 5.20
C TRP A 52 2.76 -0.14 5.63
N ALA A 53 2.78 1.07 5.11
CA ALA A 53 3.73 2.12 5.48
C ALA A 53 3.30 2.76 6.81
N ASN A 54 3.59 2.07 7.92
CA ASN A 54 3.15 2.41 9.28
C ASN A 54 4.00 3.50 9.98
N HIS A 55 4.65 4.38 9.21
CA HIS A 55 5.47 5.47 9.72
C HIS A 55 4.69 6.80 9.79
N ASP A 56 5.19 7.76 10.56
CA ASP A 56 4.62 9.10 10.63
C ASP A 56 4.91 9.90 9.34
N VAL A 57 3.96 10.71 8.90
CA VAL A 57 4.15 11.65 7.79
C VAL A 57 4.78 12.92 8.34
N VAL A 58 5.91 13.31 7.74
CA VAL A 58 6.65 14.53 8.07
C VAL A 58 6.76 15.43 6.84
N ASN A 59 7.45 16.57 6.97
CA ASN A 59 7.58 17.58 5.90
C ASN A 59 8.13 17.04 4.56
N THR A 60 8.74 15.86 4.53
CA THR A 60 9.26 15.22 3.31
C THR A 60 8.19 15.00 2.24
N TRP A 61 6.92 14.95 2.64
CA TRP A 61 5.79 14.79 1.72
C TRP A 61 5.35 16.10 1.04
N ASP A 62 5.83 17.25 1.52
CA ASP A 62 5.64 18.55 0.87
C ASP A 62 6.94 18.98 0.20
N THR A 63 6.97 18.97 -1.13
CA THR A 63 8.15 19.38 -1.93
C THR A 63 8.69 20.78 -1.59
N ARG A 64 7.86 21.65 -1.00
CA ARG A 64 8.26 23.01 -0.58
C ARG A 64 8.95 23.02 0.78
N LEU A 65 8.62 22.05 1.65
CA LEU A 65 9.09 21.95 3.02
C LEU A 65 10.03 20.76 3.23
N ASN A 66 10.29 19.94 2.21
CA ASN A 66 11.05 18.69 2.34
C ASN A 66 12.52 18.88 2.79
N LYS A 67 13.04 20.11 2.80
CA LYS A 67 14.37 20.46 3.34
C LYS A 67 14.34 20.98 4.78
N VAL A 68 13.15 21.17 5.33
CA VAL A 68 12.94 21.68 6.70
C VAL A 68 12.85 20.49 7.64
N GLU A 69 13.95 20.22 8.33
CA GLU A 69 14.09 19.15 9.32
C GLU A 69 13.82 19.66 10.73
N ASP A 70 12.57 20.02 11.01
CA ASP A 70 12.12 20.51 12.32
C ASP A 70 11.40 19.43 13.15
N GLY A 71 11.30 18.21 12.63
CA GLY A 71 10.59 17.10 13.27
C GLY A 71 9.07 17.25 13.27
N ASN A 72 8.50 18.14 12.45
CA ASN A 72 7.06 18.32 12.35
C ASN A 72 6.36 17.04 11.86
N VAL A 73 5.43 16.53 12.67
CA VAL A 73 4.59 15.38 12.33
C VAL A 73 3.23 15.90 11.86
N ILE A 74 2.92 15.65 10.58
CA ILE A 74 1.67 16.07 9.95
C ILE A 74 0.57 15.04 10.23
N TRP A 75 0.89 13.75 10.09
CA TRP A 75 0.00 12.65 10.43
C TRP A 75 0.77 11.54 11.14
N THR A 76 0.18 10.96 12.18
CA THR A 76 0.80 9.83 12.86
C THR A 76 0.42 8.49 12.23
N GLY A 77 1.41 7.62 11.99
CA GLY A 77 1.21 6.25 11.54
C GLY A 77 0.81 5.29 12.66
N LYS A 78 0.82 5.75 13.92
CA LYS A 78 0.41 4.96 15.09
C LYS A 78 -1.11 4.77 15.08
N ILE A 79 -1.53 3.54 15.35
CA ILE A 79 -2.95 3.21 15.48
C ILE A 79 -3.22 2.37 16.72
N SER A 80 -4.46 2.41 17.21
CA SER A 80 -4.90 1.52 18.29
C SER A 80 -5.09 0.09 17.77
N ARG A 81 -5.14 -0.88 18.70
CA ARG A 81 -5.50 -2.26 18.40
C ARG A 81 -6.87 -2.38 17.70
N ASN A 82 -7.85 -1.60 18.13
CA ASN A 82 -9.18 -1.60 17.53
C ASN A 82 -9.16 -1.10 16.08
N GLU A 83 -8.36 -0.07 15.79
CA GLU A 83 -8.16 0.41 14.42
C GLU A 83 -7.44 -0.62 13.55
N PHE A 84 -6.43 -1.31 14.09
CA PHE A 84 -5.73 -2.38 13.39
C PHE A 84 -6.70 -3.49 12.94
N GLU A 85 -7.60 -3.93 13.81
CA GLU A 85 -8.59 -4.96 13.47
C GLU A 85 -9.58 -4.50 12.39
N LYS A 86 -10.00 -3.23 12.44
CA LYS A 86 -10.84 -2.63 11.38
C LYS A 86 -10.12 -2.63 10.03
N ILE A 87 -8.85 -2.22 10.01
CA ILE A 87 -8.00 -2.21 8.80
C ILE A 87 -7.85 -3.62 8.24
N CYS A 88 -7.51 -4.59 9.09
CA CYS A 88 -7.35 -5.98 8.67
C CYS A 88 -8.63 -6.52 8.03
N LYS A 89 -9.79 -6.34 8.67
CA LYS A 89 -11.08 -6.76 8.13
C LYS A 89 -11.37 -6.09 6.78
N ARG A 90 -11.15 -4.78 6.68
CA ARG A 90 -11.33 -4.02 5.44
C ARG A 90 -10.44 -4.55 4.32
N ASN A 91 -9.16 -4.79 4.59
CA ASN A 91 -8.20 -5.25 3.57
C ASN A 91 -8.51 -6.68 3.11
N ILE A 92 -8.95 -7.55 4.03
CA ILE A 92 -9.47 -8.88 3.71
C ILE A 92 -10.66 -8.79 2.75
N ASP A 93 -11.64 -7.95 3.09
CA ASP A 93 -12.87 -7.83 2.32
C ASP A 93 -12.66 -7.17 0.95
N LYS A 94 -11.80 -6.15 0.88
CA LYS A 94 -11.60 -5.34 -0.32
C LYS A 94 -10.55 -5.91 -1.28
N TYR A 95 -9.44 -6.44 -0.75
CA TYR A 95 -8.27 -6.75 -1.58
C TYR A 95 -7.90 -8.23 -1.58
N PHE A 96 -7.88 -8.93 -0.43
CA PHE A 96 -7.30 -10.28 -0.36
C PHE A 96 -8.10 -11.34 -1.13
N LYS A 97 -9.36 -11.04 -1.42
CA LYS A 97 -10.27 -11.87 -2.24
C LYS A 97 -10.05 -11.69 -3.74
N LEU A 98 -9.36 -10.63 -4.16
CA LEU A 98 -9.16 -10.34 -5.58
C LEU A 98 -8.24 -11.39 -6.22
N PRO A 99 -8.54 -11.85 -7.46
CA PRO A 99 -7.73 -12.85 -8.13
C PRO A 99 -6.32 -12.32 -8.49
N GLN A 100 -6.15 -11.00 -8.59
CA GLN A 100 -4.85 -10.35 -8.80
C GLN A 100 -4.03 -10.23 -7.50
N TYR A 101 -4.61 -10.50 -6.33
CA TYR A 101 -3.87 -10.40 -5.06
C TYR A 101 -2.82 -11.53 -4.97
N TYR A 102 -1.59 -11.16 -4.65
CA TYR A 102 -0.48 -12.08 -4.55
C TYR A 102 -0.60 -12.96 -3.30
N LYS A 103 -0.41 -14.26 -3.49
CA LYS A 103 -0.57 -15.29 -2.46
C LYS A 103 0.57 -16.29 -2.55
N ILE A 104 1.03 -16.75 -1.39
CA ILE A 104 1.97 -17.86 -1.25
C ILE A 104 1.21 -18.98 -0.53
N ASP A 105 1.17 -20.18 -1.10
CA ASP A 105 0.38 -21.32 -0.60
C ASP A 105 -1.10 -20.99 -0.34
N GLY A 106 -1.69 -20.17 -1.23
CA GLY A 106 -3.08 -19.70 -1.12
C GLY A 106 -3.30 -18.64 -0.03
N LYS A 107 -2.26 -18.23 0.71
CA LYS A 107 -2.34 -17.23 1.78
C LYS A 107 -1.91 -15.84 1.28
N PRO A 108 -2.67 -14.77 1.57
CA PRO A 108 -2.35 -13.42 1.13
C PRO A 108 -1.05 -12.92 1.77
N VAL A 109 -0.18 -12.33 0.96
CA VAL A 109 1.02 -11.64 1.44
C VAL A 109 0.62 -10.24 1.89
N PHE A 110 1.03 -9.83 3.10
CA PHE A 110 0.85 -8.48 3.60
C PHE A 110 2.14 -8.05 4.30
N MET A 111 2.76 -6.98 3.82
CA MET A 111 4.04 -6.50 4.35
C MET A 111 3.79 -5.34 5.31
N ILE A 112 4.58 -5.25 6.38
CA ILE A 112 4.58 -4.12 7.31
C ILE A 112 5.96 -3.48 7.17
N TYR A 113 6.02 -2.17 6.92
CA TYR A 113 7.26 -1.45 6.64
C TYR A 113 8.25 -1.56 7.79
N ASP A 114 7.79 -1.28 9.01
CA ASP A 114 8.59 -1.31 10.20
C ASP A 114 7.88 -2.10 11.31
N VAL A 115 8.60 -3.01 11.94
CA VAL A 115 8.12 -3.79 13.08
C VAL A 115 9.13 -3.56 14.20
N PRO A 116 8.68 -3.17 15.41
CA PRO A 116 9.58 -2.98 16.53
C PRO A 116 10.48 -4.20 16.70
N GLN A 117 11.79 -3.99 16.72
CA GLN A 117 12.73 -5.04 17.08
C GLN A 117 12.60 -5.31 18.59
N PRO A 118 12.64 -6.57 19.03
CA PRO A 118 12.57 -6.94 20.44
C PRO A 118 13.74 -6.41 21.27
#